data_AF-A0A0C2G957-F1
#
_entry.id   AF-A0A0C2G957-F1
#
_cell.length_a   1.000
_cell.length_b   1.000
_cell.length_c   1.000
_cell.angle_alpha   90.00
_cell.angle_beta   90.00
_cell.angle_gamma   90.00
#
_symmetry.space_group_name_H-M   'P 1'
#
loop_
_entity.id
_entity.type
_entity.pdbx_description
1 polymer ?
#
loop_
_entity_poly.entity_id
_entity_poly.type
_entity_poly.pdbx_seq_one_letter_code
_entity_poly.pdbx_strand_id
1 'polypeptide(L)'
;MRRHSACALVGRILAKGEVRNGKEGNPNCPTATNMYKMRYDMALEADAEKYASTCPMFPSDKPDRFFGENFKTFTGNTTIPYMDAIKNAHQSWWSQIYKNGVNGQMKYNEYLEMKDQAPTAFTQRKHLHAIHL
;
A
#
# COMPACT_ATOMS: atom_id res chain seq x y z
N MET A 1 -15.72 -9.14 -17.96
CA MET A 1 -15.83 -9.44 -16.51
C MET A 1 -15.23 -8.30 -15.71
N ARG A 2 -15.98 -7.72 -14.76
CA ARG A 2 -15.58 -6.55 -13.96
C ARG A 2 -14.81 -7.00 -12.70
N ARG A 3 -13.47 -6.99 -12.73
CA ARG A 3 -12.62 -7.27 -11.55
C ARG A 3 -11.66 -6.11 -11.18
N HIS A 4 -12.05 -4.86 -11.43
CA HIS A 4 -11.20 -3.68 -11.20
C HIS A 4 -11.71 -2.71 -10.09
N SER A 5 -12.65 -3.11 -9.23
CA SER A 5 -13.37 -2.14 -8.38
C SER A 5 -12.73 -1.84 -7.01
N ALA A 6 -12.11 -2.82 -6.36
CA ALA A 6 -11.74 -2.68 -4.94
C ALA A 6 -10.61 -1.65 -4.68
N CYS A 7 -9.55 -1.64 -5.49
CA CYS A 7 -8.46 -0.68 -5.31
C CYS A 7 -8.89 0.77 -5.65
N ALA A 8 -9.77 0.92 -6.64
CA ALA A 8 -10.37 2.21 -6.98
C ALA A 8 -11.31 2.73 -5.90
N LEU A 9 -12.05 1.84 -5.22
CA LEU A 9 -12.95 2.20 -4.12
C LEU A 9 -12.18 2.74 -2.90
N VAL A 10 -11.04 2.12 -2.59
CA VAL A 10 -10.16 2.53 -1.48
C VAL A 10 -9.55 3.92 -1.72
N GLY A 11 -9.11 4.21 -2.96
CA GLY A 11 -8.67 5.56 -3.33
C GLY A 11 -9.78 6.60 -3.18
N ARG A 12 -11.03 6.25 -3.51
CA ARG A 12 -12.18 7.17 -3.45
C ARG A 12 -12.49 7.64 -2.03
N ILE A 13 -12.57 6.75 -1.06
CA ILE A 13 -12.91 7.13 0.33
C ILE A 13 -11.85 8.05 0.94
N LEU A 14 -10.58 7.82 0.57
CA LEU A 14 -9.49 8.69 0.99
C LEU A 14 -9.53 10.05 0.31
N ALA A 15 -9.91 10.10 -0.98
CA ALA A 15 -10.05 11.36 -1.71
C ALA A 15 -11.15 12.25 -1.11
N LYS A 16 -12.19 11.64 -0.56
CA LYS A 16 -13.28 12.33 0.11
C LYS A 16 -12.98 12.74 1.56
N GLY A 17 -11.81 12.40 2.10
CA GLY A 17 -11.48 12.67 3.50
C GLY A 17 -12.29 11.82 4.48
N GLU A 18 -12.66 10.59 4.10
CA GLU A 18 -13.42 9.65 4.95
C GLU A 18 -12.50 8.69 5.74
N VAL A 19 -11.17 8.87 5.66
CA VAL A 19 -10.18 7.97 6.25
C VAL A 19 -9.50 8.64 7.44
N ARG A 20 -9.67 8.08 8.64
CA ARG A 20 -9.01 8.52 9.87
C ARG A 20 -7.48 8.56 9.74
N ASN A 21 -6.86 9.65 10.18
CA ASN A 21 -5.42 9.87 10.12
C ASN A 21 -4.74 9.65 11.48
N GLY A 22 -4.24 8.44 11.71
CA GLY A 22 -3.65 8.02 12.98
C GLY A 22 -4.67 7.40 13.93
N LYS A 23 -4.43 7.53 15.24
CA LYS A 23 -5.18 6.88 16.32
C LYS A 23 -6.63 7.38 16.43
N GLU A 24 -7.44 6.66 17.20
CA GLU A 24 -8.84 7.02 17.41
C GLU A 24 -8.94 8.39 18.08
N GLY A 25 -9.93 9.19 17.68
CA GLY A 25 -10.05 10.60 18.07
C GLY A 25 -9.30 11.58 17.16
N ASN A 26 -8.37 11.12 16.30
CA ASN A 26 -7.74 12.00 15.32
C ASN A 26 -8.70 12.41 14.19
N PRO A 27 -8.50 13.59 13.58
CA PRO A 27 -9.22 13.96 12.38
C PRO A 27 -8.94 13.00 11.22
N ASN A 28 -9.81 13.03 10.21
CA ASN A 28 -9.57 12.34 8.96
C ASN A 28 -8.45 13.00 8.16
N CYS A 29 -7.92 12.24 7.19
CA CYS A 29 -7.08 12.78 6.14
C CYS A 29 -7.86 13.88 5.38
N PRO A 30 -7.19 14.95 4.92
CA PRO A 30 -7.84 15.97 4.11
C PRO A 30 -8.36 15.39 2.79
N THR A 31 -9.33 16.09 2.20
CA THR A 31 -9.80 15.79 0.84
C THR A 31 -8.66 15.94 -0.18
N ALA A 32 -8.70 15.13 -1.24
CA ALA A 32 -7.73 15.19 -2.32
C ALA A 32 -8.42 15.66 -3.60
N THR A 33 -7.87 16.69 -4.24
CA THR A 33 -8.39 17.26 -5.48
C THR A 33 -7.90 16.52 -6.73
N ASN A 34 -6.69 15.93 -6.69
CA ASN A 34 -6.04 15.26 -7.82
C ASN A 34 -5.62 13.82 -7.51
N MET A 35 -6.50 13.01 -6.92
CA MET A 35 -6.21 11.59 -6.67
C MET A 35 -6.53 10.75 -7.92
N TYR A 36 -5.50 10.23 -8.58
CA TYR A 36 -5.65 9.40 -9.77
C TYR A 36 -6.18 8.00 -9.45
N LYS A 37 -6.91 7.43 -10.41
CA LYS A 37 -7.35 6.03 -10.36
C LYS A 37 -6.23 5.14 -10.89
N MET A 38 -5.77 4.20 -10.06
CA MET A 38 -4.78 3.21 -10.48
C MET A 38 -5.31 2.33 -11.62
N ARG A 39 -4.43 2.00 -12.56
CA ARG A 39 -4.68 1.04 -13.63
C ARG A 39 -3.76 -0.16 -13.45
N TYR A 40 -4.25 -1.31 -13.86
CA TYR A 40 -3.43 -2.52 -13.89
C TYR A 40 -2.39 -2.39 -15.01
N ASP A 41 -1.16 -2.78 -14.71
CA ASP A 41 -0.05 -2.81 -15.65
C ASP A 41 0.62 -4.18 -15.57
N MET A 42 0.64 -4.90 -16.70
CA MET A 42 1.14 -6.27 -16.77
C MET A 42 2.66 -6.34 -16.73
N ALA A 43 3.38 -5.30 -17.16
CA ALA A 43 4.85 -5.30 -17.06
C ALA A 43 5.27 -5.20 -15.59
N LEU A 44 4.57 -4.37 -14.83
CA LEU A 44 4.83 -4.20 -13.39
C LEU A 44 4.38 -5.42 -12.57
N GLU A 45 3.33 -6.12 -13.00
CA GLU A 45 2.99 -7.45 -12.45
C GLU A 45 4.14 -8.44 -12.66
N ALA A 46 4.65 -8.54 -13.90
CA ALA A 46 5.70 -9.49 -14.25
C ALA A 46 7.01 -9.24 -13.49
N ASP A 47 7.40 -7.98 -13.31
CA ASP A 47 8.58 -7.63 -12.49
C ASP A 47 8.39 -8.02 -11.02
N ALA A 48 7.19 -7.81 -10.47
CA ALA A 48 6.88 -8.20 -9.10
C ALA A 48 6.87 -9.74 -8.93
N GLU A 49 6.36 -10.47 -9.92
CA GLU A 49 6.38 -11.94 -9.98
C GLU A 49 7.77 -12.51 -10.08
N LYS A 50 8.61 -11.90 -10.92
CA LYS A 50 10.01 -12.26 -10.99
C LYS A 50 10.70 -12.14 -9.63
N TYR A 51 10.41 -11.09 -8.86
CA TYR A 51 11.01 -10.94 -7.53
C TYR A 51 10.46 -11.96 -6.53
N ALA A 52 9.14 -12.11 -6.39
CA ALA A 52 8.59 -12.98 -5.36
C ALA A 52 8.75 -14.48 -5.64
N SER A 53 8.89 -14.88 -6.91
CA SER A 53 9.24 -16.26 -7.27
C SER A 53 10.61 -16.69 -6.74
N THR A 54 11.47 -15.76 -6.33
CA THR A 54 12.71 -16.05 -5.59
C THR A 54 12.47 -16.38 -4.11
N CYS A 55 11.20 -16.35 -3.66
CA CYS A 55 10.77 -16.53 -2.27
C CYS A 55 11.55 -15.65 -1.26
N PRO A 56 11.65 -14.33 -1.50
CA PRO A 56 12.43 -13.46 -0.64
C PRO A 56 11.74 -13.29 0.72
N MET A 57 12.55 -13.07 1.76
CA MET A 57 12.05 -12.78 3.12
C MET A 57 11.90 -11.27 3.38
N PHE A 58 12.50 -10.45 2.52
CA PHE A 58 12.61 -9.00 2.62
C PHE A 58 12.22 -8.37 1.28
N PRO A 59 11.84 -7.07 1.26
CA PRO A 59 11.63 -6.36 0.01
C PRO A 59 12.95 -6.20 -0.77
N SER A 60 12.86 -5.90 -2.06
CA SER A 60 14.07 -5.72 -2.92
C SER A 60 14.93 -4.55 -2.45
N ASP A 61 16.22 -4.52 -2.76
CA ASP A 61 17.05 -3.39 -2.34
C ASP A 61 16.64 -2.10 -3.04
N LYS A 62 16.51 -0.99 -2.28
CA LYS A 62 16.03 0.30 -2.82
C LYS A 62 16.78 0.76 -4.08
N PRO A 63 18.13 0.64 -4.18
CA PRO A 63 18.86 1.05 -5.39
C PRO A 63 18.48 0.26 -6.65
N ASP A 64 17.97 -0.96 -6.50
CA ASP A 64 17.60 -1.83 -7.62
C ASP A 64 16.16 -1.59 -8.10
N ARG A 65 15.42 -0.70 -7.43
CA ARG A 65 14.02 -0.42 -7.71
C ARG A 65 13.87 0.72 -8.72
N PHE A 66 13.30 0.42 -9.88
CA PHE A 66 12.82 1.42 -10.82
C PHE A 66 11.42 1.97 -10.45
N PHE A 67 10.65 1.22 -9.65
CA PHE A 67 9.30 1.55 -9.24
C PHE A 67 9.12 1.39 -7.73
N GLY A 68 8.08 2.02 -7.18
CA GLY A 68 7.75 1.83 -5.77
C GLY A 68 7.29 0.39 -5.47
N GLU A 69 7.68 -0.13 -4.31
CA GLU A 69 7.38 -1.50 -3.91
C GLU A 69 6.70 -1.52 -2.54
N ASN A 70 5.59 -2.26 -2.46
CA ASN A 70 5.00 -2.70 -1.21
C ASN A 70 5.19 -4.20 -1.07
N PHE A 71 5.74 -4.64 0.06
CA PHE A 71 6.10 -6.04 0.31
C PHE A 71 5.35 -6.60 1.52
N LYS A 72 4.99 -7.87 1.46
CA LYS A 72 4.37 -8.58 2.58
C LYS A 72 4.69 -10.07 2.51
N THR A 73 5.33 -10.57 3.55
CA THR A 73 5.42 -12.00 3.84
C THR A 73 4.41 -12.39 4.92
N PHE A 74 3.95 -13.63 4.82
CA PHE A 74 3.11 -14.28 5.81
C PHE A 74 3.93 -15.42 6.42
N THR A 75 4.06 -15.40 7.74
CA THR A 75 4.79 -16.43 8.48
C THR A 75 3.82 -17.50 8.98
N GLY A 76 4.21 -18.77 8.90
CA GLY A 76 3.44 -19.90 9.39
C GLY A 76 3.45 -21.09 8.43
N ASN A 77 3.10 -22.27 8.92
CA ASN A 77 3.11 -23.53 8.14
C ASN A 77 1.79 -23.77 7.38
N THR A 78 1.11 -22.71 6.95
CA THR A 78 -0.22 -22.81 6.34
C THR A 78 -0.23 -22.09 5.01
N THR A 79 -0.58 -22.80 3.96
CA THR A 79 -0.84 -22.22 2.64
C THR A 79 -2.04 -21.30 2.74
N ILE A 80 -1.84 -20.01 2.47
CA ILE A 80 -2.93 -19.03 2.38
C ILE A 80 -3.45 -19.06 0.93
N PRO A 81 -4.77 -19.15 0.70
CA PRO A 81 -5.33 -18.98 -0.63
C PRO A 81 -4.89 -17.63 -1.23
N TYR A 82 -4.44 -17.66 -2.48
CA TYR A 82 -3.89 -16.48 -3.15
C TYR A 82 -4.72 -15.20 -2.96
N MET A 83 -6.03 -15.27 -3.25
CA MET A 83 -6.90 -14.11 -3.15
C MET A 83 -7.01 -13.54 -1.73
N ASP A 84 -6.80 -14.36 -0.71
CA ASP A 84 -6.82 -13.92 0.68
C ASP A 84 -5.45 -13.35 1.09
N ALA A 85 -4.34 -13.90 0.57
CA ALA A 85 -3.02 -13.30 0.72
C ALA A 85 -2.99 -11.87 0.16
N ILE A 86 -3.54 -11.64 -1.04
CA ILE A 86 -3.68 -10.29 -1.62
C ILE A 86 -4.50 -9.36 -0.73
N LYS A 87 -5.69 -9.79 -0.30
CA LYS A 87 -6.57 -8.96 0.54
C LYS A 87 -5.87 -8.59 1.85
N ASN A 88 -5.23 -9.57 2.48
CA ASN A 88 -4.54 -9.39 3.76
C ASN A 88 -3.32 -8.48 3.61
N ALA A 89 -2.54 -8.61 2.53
CA ALA A 89 -1.41 -7.74 2.24
C ALA A 89 -1.87 -6.30 2.08
N HIS A 90 -2.88 -6.07 1.25
CA HIS A 90 -3.50 -4.77 1.07
C HIS A 90 -4.06 -4.16 2.34
N GLN A 91 -4.77 -4.94 3.14
CA GLN A 91 -5.31 -4.48 4.40
C GLN A 91 -4.18 -4.13 5.37
N SER A 92 -3.10 -4.91 5.40
CA SER A 92 -1.95 -4.64 6.26
C SER A 92 -1.29 -3.29 5.91
N TRP A 93 -1.02 -3.02 4.63
CA TRP A 93 -0.45 -1.75 4.18
C TRP A 93 -1.40 -0.58 4.43
N TRP A 94 -2.69 -0.74 4.14
CA TRP A 94 -3.68 0.30 4.38
C TRP A 94 -3.79 0.66 5.85
N SER A 95 -3.83 -0.36 6.72
CA SER A 95 -4.08 -0.19 8.15
C SER A 95 -3.01 0.62 8.87
N GLN A 96 -1.82 0.80 8.27
CA GLN A 96 -0.76 1.61 8.83
C GLN A 96 -1.22 3.05 9.13
N ILE A 97 -2.07 3.63 8.28
CA ILE A 97 -2.60 5.00 8.49
C ILE A 97 -3.33 5.15 9.82
N TYR A 98 -3.97 4.08 10.31
CA TYR A 98 -4.70 4.10 11.57
C TYR A 98 -3.81 3.86 12.79
N LYS A 99 -2.59 3.34 12.60
CA LYS A 99 -1.60 3.13 13.66
C LYS A 99 -0.79 4.39 13.90
N ASN A 100 -0.20 4.91 12.83
CA ASN A 100 0.59 6.12 12.89
C ASN A 100 0.31 6.99 11.67
N GLY A 101 -0.36 8.11 11.91
CA GLY A 101 -0.82 9.00 10.85
C GLY A 101 0.31 9.71 10.10
N VAL A 102 -0.07 10.35 9.00
CA VAL A 102 0.76 11.35 8.30
C VAL A 102 0.46 12.73 8.90
N ASN A 103 1.36 13.71 8.74
CA ASN A 103 1.04 15.09 9.14
C ASN A 103 -0.22 15.61 8.41
N GLY A 104 -0.83 16.68 8.94
CA GLY A 104 -2.06 17.27 8.36
C GLY A 104 -1.91 17.79 6.93
N GLN A 105 -0.67 17.99 6.45
CA GLN A 105 -0.37 18.39 5.08
C GLN A 105 -0.19 17.18 4.13
N MET A 106 -0.29 15.96 4.64
CA MET A 106 -0.07 14.71 3.90
C MET A 106 1.30 14.65 3.19
N LYS A 107 2.33 15.31 3.75
CA LYS A 107 3.68 15.34 3.17
C LYS A 107 4.48 14.09 3.53
N TYR A 108 5.09 13.50 2.52
CA TYR A 108 6.11 12.47 2.67
C TYR A 108 7.48 13.15 2.79
N ASN A 109 8.21 12.86 3.87
CA ASN A 109 9.52 13.40 4.16
C ASN A 109 10.33 12.42 5.00
N GLU A 110 11.62 12.69 5.17
CA GLU A 110 12.54 11.86 5.96
C GLU A 110 12.04 11.62 7.40
N TYR A 111 11.45 12.64 8.03
CA TYR A 111 10.84 12.50 9.35
C TYR A 111 9.71 11.46 9.38
N LEU A 112 8.86 11.42 8.34
CA LEU A 112 7.82 10.40 8.23
C LEU A 112 8.44 9.01 8.01
N GLU A 113 9.48 8.91 7.19
CA GLU A 113 10.17 7.63 6.92
C GLU A 113 10.83 7.03 8.15
N MET A 114 11.49 7.86 8.95
CA MET A 114 12.22 7.44 10.16
C MET A 114 11.32 7.19 11.37
N LYS A 115 10.03 7.54 11.28
CA LYS A 115 9.09 7.40 12.39
C LYS A 115 8.83 5.93 12.69
N ASP A 116 8.76 5.57 13.97
CA ASP A 116 8.31 4.23 14.37
C ASP A 116 6.91 3.94 13.80
N GLN A 117 6.71 2.73 13.27
CA GLN A 117 5.47 2.32 12.58
C GLN A 117 5.00 3.30 11.49
N ALA A 118 5.93 3.95 10.78
CA ALA A 118 5.62 4.86 9.68
C ALA A 118 4.66 4.23 8.66
N PRO A 119 3.66 4.98 8.16
CA PRO A 119 2.70 4.49 7.19
C PRO A 119 3.25 4.49 5.75
N THR A 120 4.48 4.03 5.55
CA THR A 120 5.20 4.10 4.26
C THR A 120 4.53 3.28 3.17
N ALA A 121 3.98 2.10 3.50
CA ALA A 121 3.27 1.28 2.53
C ALA A 121 1.89 1.87 2.19
N PHE A 122 1.24 2.55 3.15
CA PHE A 122 0.02 3.33 2.89
C PHE A 122 0.30 4.52 1.95
N THR A 123 1.36 5.29 2.19
CA THR A 123 1.70 6.46 1.35
C THR A 123 2.09 6.04 -0.05
N GLN A 124 2.83 4.94 -0.19
CA GLN A 124 3.19 4.38 -1.48
C GLN A 124 1.96 3.85 -2.23
N ARG A 125 0.93 3.31 -1.54
CA ARG A 125 -0.31 2.86 -2.19
C ARG A 125 -1.08 3.97 -2.92
N LYS A 126 -0.76 5.25 -2.66
CA LYS A 126 -1.24 6.38 -3.49
C LYS A 126 -0.56 6.51 -4.85
N HIS A 127 0.58 5.85 -5.02
CA HIS A 127 1.48 5.90 -6.17
C HIS A 127 1.76 4.49 -6.75
N LEU A 128 1.10 3.44 -6.24
CA LEU A 128 1.51 2.06 -6.53
C LEU A 128 0.83 1.50 -7.77
N HIS A 129 1.66 1.16 -8.75
CA HIS A 129 1.37 0.14 -9.75
C HIS A 129 2.09 -1.15 -9.29
N ALA A 130 1.47 -2.32 -9.54
CA ALA A 130 1.81 -3.66 -9.05
C ALA A 130 1.26 -4.04 -7.66
N ILE A 131 0.37 -5.03 -7.69
CA ILE A 131 -0.08 -5.83 -6.55
C ILE A 131 0.42 -7.23 -6.88
N HIS A 132 1.22 -7.81 -5.99
CA HIS A 132 1.82 -9.11 -6.23
C HIS A 132 1.15 -10.26 -5.45
N LEU A 133 1.47 -11.47 -5.90
CA LEU A 133 0.89 -12.79 -5.74
C LEU A 133 1.92 -13.75 -5.14
#